data_AF-A0A6J7GU66-F1
#
_entry.id   AF-A0A6J7GU66-F1
#
_cell.length_a   1.000
_cell.length_b   1.000
_cell.length_c   1.000
_cell.angle_alpha   90.00
_cell.angle_beta   90.00
_cell.angle_gamma   90.00
#
_symmetry.space_group_name_H-M   'P 1'
#
loop_
_entity.id
_entity.type
_entity.pdbx_description
1 polymer ?
#
loop_
_entity_poly.entity_id
_entity_poly.type
_entity_poly.pdbx_seq_one_letter_code
_entity_poly.pdbx_strand_id
1 'polypeptide(L)'
;MVAESGALLPIALPLGIDLRLSHNPGIAFGSLTDLPPGVLYVGISLLVVVLAVAVLRGWPKESPTAGGLLLGGAVGNLGNRLLEGHVTDFVAVPRFSVFNLADVAITFGIVLLVLANLREQPESGDGEVSELVRRAALSSPAQQGTRPGWRRGGRRRRGEQHARRWR
;
A
#
# COMPACT_ATOMS: atom_id res chain seq x y z
N MET A 1 -6.28 -50.96 -20.69
CA MET A 1 -5.92 -50.10 -21.83
C MET A 1 -5.78 -48.69 -21.26
N VAL A 2 -4.58 -48.39 -20.75
CA VAL A 2 -4.28 -47.11 -20.07
C VAL A 2 -4.00 -46.11 -21.18
N ALA A 3 -4.86 -45.09 -21.30
CA ALA A 3 -4.65 -44.02 -22.26
C ALA A 3 -3.34 -43.32 -21.92
N GLU A 4 -2.41 -43.30 -22.87
CA GLU A 4 -1.16 -42.57 -22.75
C GLU A 4 -1.48 -41.08 -22.59
N SER A 5 -1.16 -40.54 -21.41
CA SER A 5 -1.15 -39.10 -21.17
C SER A 5 -0.11 -38.51 -22.13
N GLY A 6 -0.59 -37.81 -23.16
CA GLY A 6 0.22 -37.10 -24.15
C GLY A 6 1.16 -36.12 -23.47
N ALA A 7 2.37 -36.61 -23.15
CA ALA A 7 3.44 -35.83 -22.57
C ALA A 7 3.90 -34.83 -23.62
N LEU A 8 3.29 -33.65 -23.61
CA LEU A 8 3.83 -32.47 -24.28
C LEU A 8 5.23 -32.26 -23.70
N LEU A 9 6.26 -32.43 -24.53
CA LEU A 9 7.66 -32.31 -24.15
C LEU A 9 7.88 -30.97 -23.44
N PRO A 10 8.45 -30.93 -22.23
CA PRO A 10 8.80 -29.68 -21.58
C PRO A 10 9.76 -28.93 -22.50
N ILE A 11 9.33 -27.78 -23.02
CA ILE A 11 10.21 -26.89 -23.77
C ILE A 11 11.10 -26.23 -22.72
N ALA A 12 12.30 -26.77 -22.55
CA ALA A 12 13.30 -26.22 -21.65
C ALA A 12 13.86 -24.92 -22.22
N LEU A 13 13.67 -23.85 -21.47
CA LEU A 13 14.21 -22.53 -21.73
C LEU A 13 15.49 -22.31 -20.88
N PRO A 14 16.30 -21.29 -21.22
CA PRO A 14 17.43 -20.90 -20.38
C PRO A 14 17.00 -20.65 -18.92
N LEU A 15 17.94 -20.81 -17.98
CA LEU A 15 17.74 -20.62 -16.53
C LEU A 15 16.86 -21.67 -15.84
N GLY A 16 16.59 -22.80 -16.51
CA GLY A 16 15.80 -23.91 -15.93
C GLY A 16 14.30 -23.64 -15.88
N ILE A 17 13.81 -22.75 -16.75
CA ILE A 17 12.38 -22.48 -16.94
C ILE A 17 11.83 -23.51 -17.93
N ASP A 18 10.72 -24.15 -17.60
CA ASP A 18 10.04 -25.11 -18.48
C ASP A 18 8.62 -24.64 -18.79
N LEU A 19 8.15 -24.96 -20.00
CA LEU A 19 6.71 -24.87 -20.31
C LEU A 19 6.04 -26.20 -20.00
N ARG A 20 5.20 -26.21 -18.96
CA ARG A 20 4.46 -27.40 -18.50
C ARG A 20 2.99 -27.06 -18.30
N LEU A 21 2.13 -27.70 -19.08
CA LEU A 21 0.69 -27.56 -18.93
C LEU A 21 0.22 -28.16 -17.60
N SER A 22 -0.46 -27.35 -16.80
CA SER A 22 -1.07 -27.74 -15.53
C SER A 22 -2.44 -27.09 -15.41
N HIS A 23 -3.43 -27.86 -14.99
CA HIS A 23 -4.80 -27.39 -14.80
C HIS A 23 -5.06 -27.25 -13.31
N ASN A 24 -5.28 -26.02 -12.86
CA ASN A 24 -5.46 -25.68 -11.45
C ASN A 24 -6.94 -25.42 -11.15
N PRO A 25 -7.68 -26.40 -10.59
CA PRO A 25 -9.10 -26.24 -10.26
C PRO A 25 -9.31 -25.38 -9.01
N GLY A 26 -8.27 -25.11 -8.22
CA GLY A 26 -8.38 -24.54 -6.89
C GLY A 26 -8.09 -23.04 -6.79
N ILE A 27 -8.20 -22.56 -5.54
CA ILE A 27 -7.48 -21.41 -5.01
C ILE A 27 -6.34 -21.99 -4.17
N ALA A 28 -5.12 -21.46 -4.29
CA ALA A 28 -3.87 -22.02 -3.76
C ALA A 28 -3.75 -22.16 -2.22
N PHE A 29 -4.85 -22.16 -1.46
CA PHE A 29 -4.86 -22.40 -0.02
C PHE A 29 -5.96 -23.42 0.30
N GLY A 30 -5.56 -24.67 0.57
CA GLY A 30 -6.43 -25.83 0.82
C GLY A 30 -7.41 -25.73 2.00
N SER A 31 -7.67 -24.54 2.51
CA SER A 31 -8.69 -24.27 3.53
C SER A 31 -10.06 -23.93 2.94
N LEU A 32 -10.18 -23.72 1.62
CA LEU A 32 -11.42 -23.40 0.92
C LEU A 32 -11.92 -24.52 0.00
N THR A 33 -11.21 -25.66 -0.06
CA THR A 33 -11.58 -26.82 -0.88
C THR A 33 -12.87 -27.51 -0.41
N ASP A 34 -13.26 -27.29 0.85
CA ASP A 34 -14.51 -27.83 1.41
C ASP A 34 -15.74 -27.01 0.98
N LEU A 35 -15.54 -25.84 0.38
CA LEU A 35 -16.65 -25.04 -0.14
C LEU A 35 -17.17 -25.60 -1.46
N PRO A 36 -18.49 -25.55 -1.72
CA PRO A 36 -19.02 -25.83 -3.04
C PRO A 36 -18.34 -24.94 -4.09
N PRO A 37 -17.90 -25.48 -5.25
CA PRO A 37 -17.21 -24.71 -6.28
C PRO A 37 -17.94 -23.42 -6.71
N GLY A 38 -19.27 -23.45 -6.70
CA GLY A 38 -20.10 -22.27 -6.99
C GLY A 38 -19.87 -21.10 -6.01
N VAL A 39 -19.63 -21.38 -4.72
CA VAL A 39 -19.33 -20.33 -3.72
C VAL A 39 -17.99 -19.68 -4.03
N LEU A 40 -16.99 -20.47 -4.43
CA LEU A 40 -15.68 -19.95 -4.83
C LEU A 40 -15.80 -19.06 -6.06
N TYR A 41 -16.55 -19.49 -7.08
CA TYR A 41 -16.73 -18.72 -8.30
C TYR A 41 -17.46 -17.41 -8.05
N VAL A 42 -18.50 -17.42 -7.21
CA VAL A 42 -19.19 -16.19 -6.79
C VAL A 42 -18.25 -15.27 -6.03
N GLY A 43 -17.47 -15.79 -5.08
CA GLY A 43 -16.51 -15.00 -4.31
C GLY A 43 -15.44 -14.33 -5.17
N ILE A 44 -14.81 -15.09 -6.07
CA ILE A 44 -13.80 -14.56 -7.01
C ILE A 44 -14.44 -13.55 -7.97
N SER A 45 -15.63 -13.85 -8.51
CA SER A 45 -16.33 -12.92 -9.40
C SER A 45 -16.66 -11.60 -8.71
N LEU A 46 -17.13 -11.65 -7.47
CA LEU A 46 -17.41 -10.47 -6.67
C LEU A 46 -16.14 -9.65 -6.42
N LEU A 47 -15.02 -10.31 -6.08
CA LEU A 47 -13.73 -9.64 -5.91
C LEU A 47 -13.28 -8.93 -7.18
N VAL A 48 -13.40 -9.58 -8.34
CA VAL A 48 -13.07 -8.99 -9.64
C VAL A 48 -13.97 -7.79 -9.95
N VAL A 49 -15.27 -7.86 -9.66
CA VAL A 49 -16.19 -6.74 -9.84
C VAL A 49 -15.84 -5.56 -8.94
N VAL A 50 -15.54 -5.81 -7.66
CA VAL A 50 -15.13 -4.75 -6.72
C VAL A 50 -13.84 -4.09 -7.18
N LEU A 51 -12.85 -4.89 -7.59
CA LEU A 51 -11.59 -4.40 -8.14
C LEU A 51 -11.82 -3.58 -9.42
N ALA A 52 -12.65 -4.07 -10.34
CA ALA A 52 -13.00 -3.37 -11.56
C ALA A 52 -13.63 -2.01 -11.27
N VAL A 53 -14.61 -1.97 -10.36
CA VAL A 53 -15.25 -0.72 -9.94
C VAL A 53 -14.25 0.23 -9.31
N ALA A 54 -13.35 -0.26 -8.45
CA ALA A 54 -12.31 0.57 -7.84
C ALA A 54 -11.39 1.17 -8.91
N VAL A 55 -10.92 0.36 -9.87
CA VAL A 55 -10.05 0.80 -10.96
C VAL A 55 -10.74 1.80 -11.88
N LEU A 56 -11.98 1.53 -12.27
CA LEU A 56 -12.78 2.45 -13.09
C LEU A 56 -13.12 3.77 -12.36
N ARG A 57 -13.13 3.77 -11.02
CA ARG A 57 -13.26 4.97 -10.20
C ARG A 57 -11.94 5.67 -9.92
N GLY A 58 -10.84 5.22 -10.52
CA GLY A 58 -9.54 5.88 -10.48
C GLY A 58 -8.60 5.39 -9.38
N TRP A 59 -8.85 4.22 -8.78
CA TRP A 59 -7.89 3.57 -7.88
C TRP A 59 -6.94 2.64 -8.64
N PRO A 60 -5.66 2.49 -8.24
CA PRO A 60 -4.92 3.38 -7.36
C PRO A 60 -4.55 4.66 -8.12
N LYS A 61 -4.67 5.82 -7.47
CA LYS A 61 -4.33 7.11 -8.09
C LYS A 61 -2.83 7.24 -8.32
N GLU A 62 -2.08 6.65 -7.39
CA GLU A 62 -0.63 6.66 -7.25
C GLU A 62 0.02 5.76 -8.32
N SER A 63 -0.73 4.75 -8.79
CA SER A 63 -0.27 3.85 -9.84
C SER A 63 -1.43 3.23 -10.63
N PRO A 64 -1.94 3.94 -11.66
CA PRO A 64 -2.97 3.38 -12.56
C PRO A 64 -2.50 2.11 -13.26
N THR A 65 -1.20 2.00 -13.56
CA THR A 65 -0.58 0.80 -14.12
C THR A 65 -0.70 -0.40 -13.19
N ALA A 66 -0.49 -0.22 -11.87
CA ALA A 66 -0.71 -1.28 -10.89
C ALA A 66 -2.16 -1.74 -10.89
N GLY A 67 -3.12 -0.79 -10.90
CA GLY A 67 -4.55 -1.09 -11.00
C GLY A 67 -4.89 -1.90 -12.25
N GLY A 68 -4.36 -1.51 -13.41
CA GLY A 68 -4.55 -2.22 -14.68
C GLY A 68 -3.98 -3.64 -14.67
N LEU A 69 -2.80 -3.85 -14.09
CA LEU A 69 -2.17 -5.17 -13.97
C LEU A 69 -2.97 -6.09 -13.03
N LEU A 70 -3.39 -5.57 -11.87
CA LEU A 70 -4.22 -6.31 -10.92
C LEU A 70 -5.56 -6.72 -11.56
N LEU A 71 -6.26 -5.77 -12.20
CA LEU A 71 -7.54 -6.04 -12.83
C LEU A 71 -7.38 -6.99 -14.02
N GLY A 72 -6.40 -6.77 -14.89
CA GLY A 72 -6.16 -7.61 -16.05
C GLY A 72 -5.84 -9.06 -15.68
N GLY A 73 -4.97 -9.27 -14.69
CA GLY A 73 -4.66 -10.61 -14.19
C GLY A 73 -5.86 -11.26 -13.50
N ALA A 74 -6.60 -10.54 -12.67
CA ALA A 74 -7.77 -11.07 -11.99
C ALA A 74 -8.88 -11.47 -12.98
N VAL A 75 -9.13 -10.65 -14.02
CA VAL A 75 -10.07 -10.96 -15.10
C VAL A 75 -9.60 -12.15 -15.92
N GLY A 76 -8.32 -12.26 -16.26
CA GLY A 76 -7.78 -13.41 -17.00
C GLY A 76 -8.02 -14.73 -16.27
N ASN A 77 -7.65 -14.77 -14.99
CA ASN A 77 -7.83 -15.95 -14.14
C ASN A 77 -9.31 -16.29 -13.86
N LEU A 78 -10.20 -15.30 -13.82
CA LEU A 78 -11.64 -15.54 -13.74
C LEU A 78 -12.18 -16.08 -15.07
N GLY A 79 -11.72 -15.53 -16.19
CA GLY A 79 -12.10 -15.95 -17.54
C GLY A 79 -11.84 -17.43 -17.79
N ASN A 80 -10.63 -17.92 -17.47
CA ASN A 80 -10.33 -19.36 -17.56
C ASN A 80 -11.29 -20.20 -16.72
N ARG A 81 -11.58 -19.77 -15.48
CA ARG A 81 -12.52 -20.52 -14.61
C ARG A 81 -13.93 -20.57 -15.16
N LEU A 82 -14.42 -19.49 -15.74
CA LEU A 82 -15.77 -19.44 -16.30
C LEU A 82 -15.91 -20.23 -17.61
N LEU A 83 -14.84 -20.32 -18.41
CA LEU A 83 -14.86 -20.98 -19.72
C LEU A 83 -14.43 -22.46 -19.65
N GLU A 84 -13.42 -22.76 -18.83
CA GLU A 84 -12.74 -24.07 -18.77
C GLU A 84 -12.97 -24.78 -17.43
N GLY A 85 -13.50 -24.09 -16.41
CA GLY A 85 -13.72 -24.65 -15.07
C GLY A 85 -12.46 -24.74 -14.21
N HIS A 86 -11.33 -24.20 -14.68
CA HIS A 86 -10.04 -24.19 -13.97
C HIS A 86 -9.15 -23.07 -14.51
N VAL A 87 -7.99 -22.85 -13.88
CA VAL A 87 -6.94 -21.98 -14.43
C VAL A 87 -5.90 -22.81 -15.16
N THR A 88 -5.53 -22.37 -16.35
CA THR A 88 -4.47 -22.99 -17.14
C THR A 88 -3.13 -22.36 -16.80
N ASP A 89 -2.28 -23.14 -16.13
CA ASP A 89 -0.91 -22.79 -15.73
C ASP A 89 0.08 -23.41 -16.72
N PHE A 90 1.16 -22.70 -17.03
CA PHE A 90 2.09 -23.13 -18.08
C PHE A 90 3.56 -22.80 -17.83
N VAL A 91 3.90 -21.88 -16.92
CA VAL A 91 5.29 -21.51 -16.62
C VAL A 91 5.75 -22.26 -15.37
N ALA A 92 6.74 -23.14 -15.51
CA ALA A 92 7.37 -23.84 -14.41
C ALA A 92 8.79 -23.30 -14.19
N VAL A 93 9.13 -22.98 -12.94
CA VAL A 93 10.49 -22.58 -12.55
C VAL A 93 10.99 -23.43 -11.36
N PRO A 94 12.31 -23.61 -11.19
CA PRO A 94 12.82 -24.56 -10.20
C PRO A 94 12.43 -24.17 -8.78
N ARG A 95 11.86 -25.12 -8.03
CA ARG A 95 11.42 -24.96 -6.62
C ARG A 95 10.28 -23.96 -6.41
N PHE A 96 9.47 -23.71 -7.44
CA PHE A 96 8.27 -22.89 -7.35
C PHE A 96 7.08 -23.60 -8.00
N SER A 97 5.86 -23.17 -7.67
CA SER A 97 4.65 -23.68 -8.29
C SER A 97 4.59 -23.27 -9.77
N VAL A 98 3.89 -24.05 -10.60
CA VAL A 98 3.58 -23.64 -11.97
C VAL A 98 2.61 -22.46 -11.91
N PHE A 99 2.81 -21.45 -12.75
CA PHE A 99 1.99 -20.23 -12.79
C PHE A 99 1.71 -19.79 -14.23
N ASN A 100 0.88 -18.76 -14.39
CA ASN A 100 0.55 -18.20 -15.69
C ASN A 100 0.85 -16.69 -15.78
N LEU A 101 0.56 -16.09 -16.93
CA LEU A 101 0.76 -14.66 -17.15
C LEU A 101 -0.13 -13.78 -16.27
N ALA A 102 -1.33 -14.25 -15.90
CA ALA A 102 -2.22 -13.53 -15.00
C ALA A 102 -1.63 -13.43 -13.58
N ASP A 103 -0.97 -14.48 -13.09
CA ASP A 103 -0.27 -14.47 -11.80
C ASP A 103 0.93 -13.52 -11.82
N VAL A 104 1.65 -13.46 -12.95
CA VAL A 104 2.72 -12.48 -13.17
C VAL A 104 2.15 -11.06 -13.11
N ALA A 105 1.07 -10.78 -13.84
CA ALA A 105 0.43 -9.46 -13.85
C ALA A 105 -0.02 -9.05 -12.43
N ILE A 106 -0.67 -9.94 -11.69
CA ILE A 106 -1.07 -9.68 -10.30
C ILE A 106 0.14 -9.39 -9.43
N THR A 107 1.19 -10.22 -9.51
CA THR A 107 2.42 -10.07 -8.72
C THR A 107 3.08 -8.72 -8.97
N PHE A 108 3.28 -8.35 -10.24
CA PHE A 108 3.87 -7.06 -10.59
C PHE A 108 2.96 -5.89 -10.23
N GLY A 109 1.63 -6.04 -10.35
CA GLY A 109 0.65 -5.05 -9.88
C GLY A 109 0.79 -4.78 -8.39
N ILE A 110 0.90 -5.84 -7.56
CA ILE A 110 1.14 -5.71 -6.11
C ILE A 110 2.48 -5.01 -5.84
N VAL A 111 3.56 -5.43 -6.49
CA VAL A 111 4.89 -4.82 -6.32
C VAL A 111 4.85 -3.33 -6.66
N LEU A 112 4.25 -2.95 -7.78
CA LEU A 112 4.12 -1.53 -8.17
C LEU A 112 3.28 -0.74 -7.18
N LEU A 113 2.18 -1.31 -6.68
CA LEU A 113 1.34 -0.66 -5.69
C LEU A 113 2.11 -0.39 -4.39
N VAL A 114 2.86 -1.38 -3.89
CA VAL A 114 3.71 -1.23 -2.70
C VAL A 114 4.76 -0.15 -2.94
N LEU A 115 5.46 -0.17 -4.09
CA LEU A 115 6.47 0.83 -4.41
C LEU A 115 5.90 2.25 -4.55
N ALA A 116 4.68 2.39 -5.08
CA ALA A 116 4.01 3.69 -5.17
C ALA A 116 3.69 4.25 -3.77
N ASN A 117 3.14 3.42 -2.88
CA ASN A 117 2.81 3.82 -1.52
C ASN A 117 4.05 4.15 -0.66
N LEU A 118 5.19 3.49 -0.90
CA LEU A 118 6.44 3.82 -0.20
C LEU A 118 7.06 5.15 -0.64
N ARG A 119 6.73 5.65 -1.85
CA ARG A 119 7.23 6.94 -2.36
C ARG A 119 6.39 8.13 -1.88
N GLU A 120 5.13 7.89 -1.52
CA GLU A 120 4.20 8.91 -1.04
C GLU A 120 4.19 9.07 0.49
N GLN A 121 5.36 9.03 1.13
CA GLN A 121 5.48 9.63 2.47
C GLN A 121 5.99 11.07 2.34
N PRO A 122 5.13 12.07 2.07
CA PRO A 122 5.51 13.45 2.29
C PRO A 122 5.44 13.74 3.79
N GLU A 123 6.46 14.43 4.28
CA GLU A 123 6.56 14.95 5.64
C GLU A 123 5.50 16.03 5.89
N SER A 124 4.24 15.62 6.10
CA SER A 124 3.08 16.54 6.12
C SER A 124 2.49 16.80 7.50
N GLY A 125 3.14 16.36 8.58
CA GLY A 125 2.73 16.72 9.95
C GLY A 125 3.40 18.00 10.46
N ASP A 126 4.68 18.18 10.15
CA ASP A 126 5.51 19.16 10.85
C ASP A 126 5.39 20.57 10.26
N GLY A 127 5.15 20.68 8.96
CA GLY A 127 5.00 21.96 8.27
C GLY A 127 3.69 22.69 8.59
N GLU A 128 2.59 21.94 8.69
CA GLU A 128 1.25 22.53 8.92
C GLU A 128 1.09 22.98 10.38
N VAL A 129 1.61 22.17 11.33
CA VAL A 129 1.69 22.55 12.75
C VAL A 129 2.64 23.72 12.95
N SER A 130 3.82 23.73 12.29
CA SER A 130 4.77 24.86 12.38
C SER A 130 4.18 26.15 11.82
N GLU A 131 3.41 26.08 10.73
CA GLU A 131 2.76 27.24 10.13
C GLU A 131 1.57 27.72 10.97
N LEU A 132 0.79 26.82 11.59
CA LEU A 132 -0.26 27.18 12.56
C LEU A 132 0.33 27.84 13.81
N VAL A 133 1.40 27.30 14.37
CA VAL A 133 2.10 27.89 15.53
C VAL A 133 2.69 29.24 15.17
N ARG A 134 3.28 29.38 13.98
CA ARG A 134 3.81 30.66 13.48
C ARG A 134 2.71 31.69 13.27
N ARG A 135 1.56 31.30 12.71
CA ARG A 135 0.39 32.20 12.55
C ARG A 135 -0.21 32.61 13.87
N ALA A 136 -0.30 31.70 14.84
CA ALA A 136 -0.75 32.01 16.19
C ALA A 136 0.22 32.95 16.94
N ALA A 137 1.52 32.79 16.72
CA ALA A 137 2.53 33.69 17.27
C ALA A 137 2.44 35.10 16.65
N LEU A 138 2.17 35.20 15.35
CA LEU A 138 2.02 36.48 14.64
C LEU A 138 0.68 37.19 14.90
N SER A 139 -0.36 36.46 15.29
CA SER A 139 -1.69 37.02 15.60
C SER A 139 -1.87 37.41 17.07
N SER A 140 -0.88 37.12 17.94
CA SER A 140 -0.95 37.46 19.36
C SER A 140 -0.87 38.98 19.57
N PRO A 141 -1.90 39.65 20.14
CA PRO A 141 -1.93 41.12 20.32
C PRO A 141 -0.98 41.63 21.41
N ALA A 142 -0.24 40.75 22.09
CA ALA A 142 0.65 41.12 23.17
C ALA A 142 2.02 41.49 22.60
N GLN A 143 2.22 42.78 22.28
CA GLN A 143 3.48 43.57 22.42
C GLN A 143 3.36 45.00 21.83
N GLN A 144 2.15 45.55 21.67
CA GLN A 144 2.01 47.01 21.53
C GLN A 144 1.98 47.64 22.93
N GLY A 145 3.10 48.28 23.26
CA GLY A 145 3.53 48.54 24.62
C GLY A 145 2.66 49.49 25.44
N THR A 146 2.31 49.03 26.63
CA THR A 146 2.05 49.90 27.78
C THR A 146 3.35 50.03 28.57
N ARG A 147 4.10 51.12 28.31
CA ARG A 147 5.19 51.55 29.20
C ARG A 147 4.57 52.09 30.50
N PRO A 148 4.85 51.54 31.70
CA PRO A 148 4.42 52.17 32.93
C PRO A 148 5.28 53.42 33.17
N GLY A 149 4.65 54.59 33.13
CA GLY A 149 5.27 55.87 33.48
C GLY A 149 5.61 55.93 34.96
N TRP A 150 6.85 55.59 35.31
CA TRP A 150 7.38 55.82 36.65
C TRP A 150 7.61 57.31 36.88
N ARG A 151 6.67 57.93 37.59
CA ARG A 151 6.75 59.32 38.08
C ARG A 151 7.85 59.44 39.15
N ARG A 152 8.77 60.37 38.93
CA ARG A 152 9.68 60.91 39.94
C ARG A 152 8.90 61.39 41.15
N GLY A 153 9.27 60.90 42.33
CA GLY A 153 8.90 61.46 43.63
C GLY A 153 10.04 61.24 44.61
N GLY A 154 10.93 62.22 44.74
CA GLY A 154 12.04 62.15 45.68
C GLY A 154 11.57 62.40 47.12
N ARG A 155 12.16 61.66 48.08
CA ARG A 155 12.40 62.16 49.44
C ARG A 155 13.65 61.51 50.03
N ARG A 156 14.57 62.38 50.44
CA ARG A 156 15.78 62.10 51.23
C ARG A 156 15.42 61.53 52.61
N ARG A 157 16.29 60.64 53.12
CA ARG A 157 16.87 60.55 54.49
C ARG A 157 17.64 59.21 54.54
N ARG A 158 18.98 59.19 54.53
CA ARG A 158 19.98 59.42 55.61
C ARG A 158 19.76 58.49 56.81
N GLY A 159 20.75 57.62 57.06
CA GLY A 159 20.86 56.70 58.21
C GLY A 159 21.33 55.32 57.73
N GLU A 160 22.64 55.04 57.71
CA GLU A 160 23.37 54.30 58.78
C GLU A 160 23.27 52.78 58.60
N GLN A 161 24.32 52.13 58.08
CA GLN A 161 25.40 51.45 58.82
C GLN A 161 25.06 50.02 59.26
N HIS A 162 26.11 49.17 59.24
CA HIS A 162 26.21 47.76 59.64
C HIS A 162 25.76 46.71 58.59
N ALA A 163 26.66 45.98 57.91
CA ALA A 163 27.72 45.04 58.33
C ALA A 163 27.25 43.56 58.38
N ARG A 164 28.17 42.68 57.93
CA ARG A 164 28.23 41.19 58.03
C ARG A 164 27.50 40.48 56.87
N ARG A 165 28.16 39.83 55.90
CA ARG A 165 29.22 38.77 55.85
C ARG A 165 28.73 37.41 56.37
N TRP A 166 29.23 36.36 55.72
CA TRP A 166 29.08 34.90 55.95
C TRP A 166 27.88 34.25 55.27
N ARG A 167 27.99 33.05 54.70
CA ARG A 167 29.08 32.29 54.07
C ARG A 167 28.40 31.19 53.26
#